data_AF-A0A6N7M2M4-F1
#
_entry.id   AF-A0A6N7M2M4-F1
#
_cell.length_a   1.000
_cell.length_b   1.000
_cell.length_c   1.000
_cell.angle_alpha   90.00
_cell.angle_beta   90.00
_cell.angle_gamma   90.00
#
_symmetry.space_group_name_H-M   'P 1'
#
loop_
_entity.id
_entity.type
_entity.pdbx_description
1 polymer ?
#
loop_
_entity_poly.entity_id
_entity_poly.type
_entity_poly.pdbx_seq_one_letter_code
_entity_poly.pdbx_strand_id
1 'polypeptide(L)'
;MLVTIWKSILHLSVLCFLILLPGIYLGAQDILTAENYFDEISQRYGKIQDYEADITITRGEDIMAGKLFYRTPNLLRIDFTEPQDQVLVTDGKLLTIYIPKYEVIMEQKLKRRSQAALAT
;
A
#
# COMPACT_ATOMS: atom_id res chain seq x y z
N MET A 1 15.88 -40.00 55.17
CA MET A 1 16.60 -39.97 53.89
C MET A 1 15.66 -40.06 52.67
N LEU A 2 14.62 -40.91 52.67
CA LEU A 2 13.65 -41.01 51.55
C LEU A 2 12.84 -39.73 51.27
N VAL A 3 12.41 -38.99 52.31
CA VAL A 3 11.53 -37.81 52.17
C VAL A 3 12.25 -36.62 51.52
N THR A 4 13.55 -36.45 51.77
CA THR A 4 14.38 -35.42 51.15
C THR A 4 14.65 -35.70 49.67
N ILE A 5 14.78 -36.98 49.29
CA ILE A 5 14.96 -37.42 47.91
C ILE A 5 13.69 -37.13 47.09
N TRP A 6 12.50 -37.39 47.64
CA TRP A 6 11.23 -37.12 46.96
C TRP A 6 10.97 -35.61 46.76
N LYS A 7 11.28 -34.77 47.76
CA LYS A 7 11.20 -33.31 47.61
C LYS A 7 12.15 -32.78 46.54
N SER A 8 13.37 -33.31 46.45
CA SER A 8 14.34 -32.93 45.42
C SER A 8 13.89 -33.33 44.00
N ILE A 9 13.28 -34.51 43.85
CA ILE A 9 12.67 -34.96 42.58
C ILE A 9 11.50 -34.06 42.18
N LEU A 10 10.67 -33.63 43.13
CA LEU A 10 9.55 -32.71 42.88
C LEU A 10 10.07 -31.35 42.38
N HIS A 11 11.08 -30.77 43.03
CA HIS A 11 11.71 -29.52 42.59
C HIS A 11 12.36 -29.64 41.21
N LEU A 12 13.02 -30.77 40.93
CA LEU A 12 13.62 -31.03 39.62
C LEU A 12 12.57 -31.15 38.51
N SER A 13 11.41 -31.75 38.81
CA SER A 13 10.29 -31.83 37.85
C SER A 13 9.67 -30.46 37.57
N VAL A 14 9.51 -29.61 38.58
CA VAL A 14 8.98 -28.26 38.44
C VAL A 14 9.96 -27.38 37.65
N LEU A 15 11.27 -27.50 37.92
CA LEU A 15 12.30 -26.79 37.17
C LEU A 15 12.33 -27.22 35.70
N CYS A 16 12.19 -28.53 35.43
CA CYS A 16 12.11 -29.06 34.07
C CYS A 16 10.86 -28.57 33.32
N PHE A 17 9.71 -28.53 33.98
CA PHE A 17 8.47 -27.99 33.42
C PHE A 17 8.57 -26.48 33.10
N LEU A 18 9.23 -25.72 33.98
CA LEU A 18 9.43 -24.28 33.81
C LEU A 18 10.40 -23.94 32.67
N ILE A 19 11.37 -24.82 32.38
CA ILE A 19 12.29 -24.70 31.24
C ILE A 19 11.64 -25.12 29.91
N LEU A 20 10.61 -25.98 29.92
CA LEU A 20 9.90 -26.44 28.73
C LEU A 20 8.74 -25.51 28.29
N LEU A 21 8.23 -24.69 29.19
CA LEU A 21 7.15 -23.71 28.94
C LEU A 21 7.46 -22.58 27.92
N PRO A 22 8.69 -22.06 27.74
CA PRO A 22 8.94 -20.96 26.80
C PRO A 22 9.02 -21.40 25.33
N GLY A 23 9.09 -22.70 25.02
CA GLY A 23 9.20 -23.20 23.63
C GLY A 23 7.91 -23.10 22.81
N ILE A 24 6.77 -22.85 23.44
CA ILE A 24 5.44 -22.78 22.80
C ILE A 24 5.17 -21.41 22.15
N TYR A 25 6.00 -20.41 22.45
CA TYR A 25 5.88 -19.03 21.94
C TYR A 25 6.87 -18.70 20.83
N LEU A 26 7.52 -19.70 20.23
CA LEU A 26 8.18 -19.54 18.94
C LEU A 26 7.10 -19.55 17.84
N GLY A 27 6.24 -18.53 17.86
CA GLY A 27 5.36 -18.25 16.73
C GLY A 27 6.24 -18.12 15.50
N ALA A 28 5.92 -18.89 14.46
CA ALA A 28 6.55 -18.77 13.17
C ALA A 28 6.60 -17.28 12.80
N GLN A 29 7.81 -16.76 12.58
CA GLN A 29 7.96 -15.42 12.04
C GLN A 29 7.44 -15.50 10.60
N ASP A 30 6.19 -15.09 10.38
CA ASP A 30 5.64 -14.97 9.04
C ASP A 30 6.53 -13.97 8.28
N ILE A 31 7.34 -14.49 7.36
CA ILE A 31 8.19 -13.66 6.51
C ILE A 31 7.24 -12.92 5.58
N LEU A 32 7.12 -11.61 5.78
CA LEU A 32 6.40 -10.76 4.84
C LEU A 32 7.21 -10.69 3.53
N THR A 33 6.81 -11.50 2.56
CA THR A 33 7.37 -11.45 1.21
C THR A 33 6.83 -10.21 0.50
N ALA A 34 7.58 -9.72 -0.50
CA ALA A 34 7.12 -8.62 -1.34
C ALA A 34 5.78 -8.96 -2.02
N GLU A 35 5.62 -10.20 -2.49
CA GLU A 35 4.38 -10.71 -3.08
C GLU A 35 3.19 -10.59 -2.13
N ASN A 36 3.31 -11.15 -0.92
CA ASN A 36 2.23 -11.09 0.08
C ASN A 36 1.88 -9.65 0.47
N TYR A 37 2.88 -8.77 0.52
CA TYR A 37 2.65 -7.34 0.77
C TYR A 37 1.89 -6.66 -0.37
N PHE A 38 2.31 -6.88 -1.62
CA PHE A 38 1.61 -6.31 -2.78
C PHE A 38 0.19 -6.85 -2.94
N ASP A 39 -0.04 -8.11 -2.61
CA ASP A 39 -1.37 -8.72 -2.58
C ASP A 39 -2.27 -8.09 -1.52
N GLU A 40 -1.76 -7.89 -0.29
CA GLU A 40 -2.51 -7.21 0.77
C GLU A 40 -2.89 -5.79 0.38
N ILE A 41 -1.94 -5.03 -0.17
CA ILE A 41 -2.15 -3.67 -0.67
C ILE A 41 -3.18 -3.69 -1.80
N SER A 42 -3.05 -4.60 -2.76
CA SER A 42 -3.98 -4.72 -3.89
C SER A 42 -5.40 -5.06 -3.42
N GLN A 43 -5.55 -5.95 -2.45
CA GLN A 43 -6.85 -6.28 -1.85
C GLN A 43 -7.45 -5.11 -1.07
N ARG A 44 -6.62 -4.32 -0.39
CA ARG A 44 -7.06 -3.15 0.38
C ARG A 44 -7.52 -2.02 -0.55
N TYR A 45 -6.71 -1.64 -1.54
CA TYR A 45 -7.02 -0.55 -2.45
C TYR A 45 -7.98 -0.95 -3.58
N GLY A 46 -8.05 -2.23 -3.94
CA GLY A 46 -9.00 -2.74 -4.93
C GLY A 46 -10.47 -2.69 -4.50
N LYS A 47 -10.75 -2.46 -3.20
CA LYS A 47 -12.11 -2.22 -2.69
C LYS A 47 -12.61 -0.80 -2.95
N ILE A 48 -11.70 0.15 -3.19
CA ILE A 48 -12.03 1.53 -3.49
C ILE A 48 -12.31 1.61 -4.99
N GLN A 49 -13.59 1.70 -5.36
CA GLN A 49 -14.02 1.71 -6.75
C GLN A 49 -13.90 3.11 -7.35
N ASP A 50 -14.74 4.02 -6.88
CA ASP A 50 -14.80 5.40 -7.35
C ASP A 50 -14.60 6.32 -6.16
N TYR A 51 -13.84 7.40 -6.34
CA TYR A 51 -13.59 8.36 -5.27
C TYR A 51 -13.29 9.75 -5.79
N GLU A 52 -13.52 10.72 -4.92
CA GLU A 52 -13.13 12.10 -5.10
C GLU A 52 -12.21 12.52 -3.96
N ALA A 53 -11.21 13.34 -4.27
CA ALA A 53 -10.27 13.84 -3.28
C ALA A 53 -9.80 15.24 -3.65
N ASP A 54 -9.58 16.08 -2.64
CA ASP A 54 -8.78 17.28 -2.82
C ASP A 54 -7.30 16.90 -2.78
N ILE A 55 -6.54 17.35 -3.77
CA ILE A 55 -5.13 16.98 -3.95
C ILE A 55 -4.23 18.21 -3.97
N THR A 56 -3.02 18.02 -3.45
CA THR A 56 -1.91 18.97 -3.58
C THR A 56 -0.68 18.22 -4.06
N ILE A 57 -0.10 18.67 -5.17
CA ILE A 57 1.11 18.12 -5.78
C ILE A 57 2.22 19.16 -5.59
N THR A 58 3.23 18.82 -4.79
CA THR A 58 4.41 19.67 -4.58
C THR A 58 5.61 19.10 -5.34
N ARG A 59 6.23 19.92 -6.20
CA ARG A 59 7.42 19.57 -6.96
C ARG A 59 8.46 20.69 -6.81
N GLY A 60 9.35 20.53 -5.83
CA GLY A 60 10.28 21.59 -5.46
C GLY A 60 9.49 22.79 -4.91
N GLU A 61 9.64 23.95 -5.55
CA GLU A 61 8.88 25.16 -5.21
C GLU A 61 7.51 25.23 -5.93
N ASP A 62 7.29 24.41 -6.95
CA ASP A 62 6.01 24.38 -7.66
C ASP A 62 4.96 23.66 -6.81
N ILE A 63 3.84 24.33 -6.54
CA ILE A 63 2.68 23.73 -5.89
C ILE A 63 1.53 23.75 -6.89
N MET A 64 0.89 22.60 -7.08
CA MET A 64 -0.37 22.49 -7.79
C MET A 64 -1.43 21.93 -6.85
N ALA A 65 -2.65 22.45 -6.92
CA ALA A 65 -3.77 21.99 -6.12
C ALA A 65 -5.01 21.81 -6.99
N GLY A 66 -5.91 20.93 -6.57
CA GLY A 66 -7.13 20.69 -7.33
C GLY A 66 -8.01 19.60 -6.75
N LYS A 67 -9.06 19.27 -7.49
CA LYS A 67 -9.97 18.16 -7.17
C LYS A 67 -9.72 17.00 -8.14
N LEU A 68 -9.43 15.83 -7.58
CA LEU A 68 -9.25 14.59 -8.29
C LEU A 68 -10.54 13.78 -8.25
N PHE A 69 -10.90 13.24 -9.41
CA PHE A 69 -11.99 12.31 -9.62
C PHE A 69 -11.41 11.04 -10.21
N TYR A 70 -11.64 9.92 -9.54
CA TYR A 70 -11.27 8.61 -10.04
C TYR A 70 -12.51 7.76 -10.22
N ARG A 71 -12.60 7.08 -11.37
CA ARG A 71 -13.63 6.10 -11.66
C ARG A 71 -13.01 4.81 -12.20
N THR A 72 -13.41 3.69 -11.61
CA THR A 72 -12.93 2.39 -12.02
C THR A 72 -13.56 1.97 -13.37
N PRO A 73 -12.80 1.33 -14.28
CA PRO A 73 -11.35 1.17 -14.26
C PRO A 73 -10.63 2.31 -15.01
N ASN A 74 -9.55 2.82 -14.42
CA ASN A 74 -8.55 3.69 -15.08
C ASN A 74 -9.06 5.03 -15.64
N LEU A 75 -10.25 5.50 -15.26
CA LEU A 75 -10.70 6.84 -15.59
C LEU A 75 -10.24 7.79 -14.48
N LEU A 76 -9.53 8.84 -14.85
CA LEU A 76 -9.06 9.84 -13.91
C LEU A 76 -9.19 11.23 -14.50
N ARG A 77 -9.67 12.16 -13.69
CA ARG A 77 -9.74 13.58 -14.01
C ARG A 77 -9.21 14.39 -12.83
N ILE A 78 -8.42 15.40 -13.11
CA ILE A 78 -7.98 16.40 -12.14
C ILE A 78 -8.38 17.76 -12.69
N ASP A 79 -9.20 18.46 -11.93
CA ASP A 79 -9.49 19.87 -12.15
C ASP A 79 -8.60 20.69 -11.21
N PHE A 80 -7.62 21.40 -11.76
CA PHE A 80 -6.69 22.18 -10.97
C PHE A 80 -7.31 23.52 -10.57
N THR A 81 -7.25 23.82 -9.28
CA THR A 81 -7.51 25.16 -8.73
C THR A 81 -6.25 26.01 -8.81
N GLU A 82 -5.07 25.38 -8.79
CA GLU A 82 -3.78 26.03 -8.97
C GLU A 82 -2.84 25.08 -9.76
N PRO A 83 -2.32 25.48 -10.93
CA PRO A 83 -2.73 26.65 -11.72
C PRO A 83 -4.20 26.56 -12.15
N GLN A 84 -4.91 27.69 -12.10
CA GLN A 84 -6.34 27.76 -12.40
C GLN A 84 -6.64 27.31 -13.84
N ASP A 85 -7.80 26.65 -14.01
CA ASP A 85 -8.36 26.19 -15.30
C ASP A 85 -7.55 25.09 -16.02
N GLN A 86 -6.42 24.66 -15.45
CA GLN A 86 -5.70 23.50 -15.95
C GLN A 86 -6.50 22.23 -15.68
N VAL A 87 -6.55 21.33 -16.66
CA VAL A 87 -7.29 20.06 -16.54
C VAL A 87 -6.42 18.92 -17.06
N LEU A 88 -6.38 17.83 -16.30
CA LEU A 88 -5.76 16.57 -16.69
C LEU A 88 -6.84 15.49 -16.73
N VAL A 89 -6.93 14.75 -17.84
CA VAL A 89 -7.91 13.66 -18.00
C VAL A 89 -7.23 12.45 -18.61
N THR A 90 -7.63 11.25 -18.18
CA THR A 90 -7.31 10.02 -18.88
C THR A 90 -8.50 9.07 -18.95
N ASP A 91 -8.58 8.35 -20.06
CA ASP A 91 -9.54 7.26 -20.31
C ASP A 91 -8.90 5.86 -20.14
N GLY A 92 -7.69 5.80 -19.58
CA GLY A 92 -6.89 4.58 -19.46
C GLY A 92 -6.11 4.18 -20.72
N LYS A 93 -6.26 4.90 -21.83
CA LYS A 93 -5.49 4.70 -23.08
C LYS A 93 -4.74 5.96 -23.49
N LEU A 94 -5.34 7.13 -23.31
CA LEU A 94 -4.79 8.44 -23.61
C LEU A 94 -4.79 9.27 -22.33
N LEU A 95 -3.70 9.98 -22.08
CA LEU A 95 -3.60 11.02 -21.08
C LEU A 95 -3.58 12.36 -21.81
N THR A 96 -4.48 13.25 -21.45
CA THR A 96 -4.62 14.58 -22.05
C THR A 96 -4.51 15.65 -20.96
N ILE A 97 -3.71 16.68 -21.22
CA ILE A 97 -3.51 17.81 -20.31
C ILE A 97 -3.75 19.09 -21.10
N TYR A 98 -4.68 19.92 -20.64
CA TYR A 98 -4.85 21.28 -21.14
C TYR A 98 -4.12 22.25 -20.22
N ILE A 99 -3.20 23.05 -20.75
CA ILE A 99 -2.44 24.05 -19.98
C ILE A 99 -2.86 25.45 -20.45
N PRO A 100 -3.74 26.15 -19.69
CA PRO A 100 -4.34 27.42 -20.12
C PRO A 100 -3.32 28.50 -20.44
N LYS A 101 -2.28 28.62 -19.60
CA LYS A 101 -1.22 29.63 -19.74
C LYS A 101 -0.54 29.63 -21.13
N TYR A 102 -0.49 28.48 -21.78
CA TYR A 102 0.15 28.31 -23.07
C TYR A 102 -0.85 28.03 -24.19
N GLU A 103 -2.15 27.90 -23.88
CA GLU A 103 -3.19 27.47 -24.83
C GLU A 103 -2.84 26.14 -25.53
N VAL A 104 -2.13 25.25 -24.83
CA VAL A 104 -1.65 23.98 -25.37
C VAL A 104 -2.42 22.81 -24.80
N ILE A 105 -2.70 21.84 -25.65
CA ILE A 105 -3.15 20.50 -25.27
C ILE A 105 -1.97 19.55 -25.47
N MET A 106 -1.60 18.83 -24.41
CA MET A 106 -0.62 17.75 -24.46
C MET A 106 -1.34 16.42 -24.42
N GLU A 107 -0.97 15.50 -25.32
CA GLU A 107 -1.54 14.16 -25.39
C GLU A 107 -0.44 13.11 -25.31
N GLN A 108 -0.64 12.09 -24.49
CA GLN A 108 0.29 10.97 -24.34
C GLN A 108 -0.46 9.65 -24.36
N LYS A 109 -0.10 8.77 -25.29
CA LYS A 109 -0.59 7.38 -25.28
C LYS A 109 -0.02 6.64 -24.08
N LEU A 110 -0.89 6.09 -23.25
CA LEU A 110 -0.50 5.24 -22.13
C LEU A 110 -0.11 3.87 -22.68
N LYS A 111 1.11 3.43 -22.37
CA LYS A 111 1.50 2.05 -22.63
C LYS A 111 0.63 1.15 -21.77
N ARG A 112 0.04 0.11 -22.35
CA ARG A 112 -0.58 -0.96 -21.58
C ARG A 112 0.48 -1.52 -20.64
N ARG A 113 0.37 -1.21 -19.35
CA ARG A 113 1.16 -1.89 -18.34
C ARG A 113 0.62 -3.32 -18.32
N SER A 114 1.39 -4.26 -18.86
CA SER A 114 1.08 -5.67 -18.64
C SER A 114 1.09 -5.89 -17.13
N GLN A 115 0.14 -6.68 -16.63
CA GLN A 115 0.02 -7.10 -15.22
C GLN A 115 1.28 -7.79 -14.65
N ALA A 116 2.35 -7.91 -15.43
CA ALA A 116 3.60 -8.60 -15.10
C ALA A 116 4.71 -7.70 -14.51
N ALA A 117 4.51 -6.38 -14.39
CA ALA A 117 5.55 -5.48 -13.86
C ALA A 117 5.55 -5.32 -12.32
N LEU A 118 4.80 -6.15 -11.60
CA LEU A 118 4.82 -6.22 -10.12
C LEU A 118 5.35 -7.57 -9.60
N ALA A 119 5.94 -8.39 -10.47
CA ALA A 119 6.57 -9.66 -10.08
C ALA A 119 7.94 -9.80 -10.74
N THR A 120 8.95 -9.14 -10.17
CA THR A 120 10.38 -9.49 -10.28
C THR A 120 11.11 -8.93 -9.09
#